data_AF-A0A162K4W9-F1
#
_entry.id   AF-A0A162K4W9-F1
#
_cell.length_a   1.000
_cell.length_b   1.000
_cell.length_c   1.000
_cell.angle_alpha   90.00
_cell.angle_beta   90.00
_cell.angle_gamma   90.00
#
_symmetry.space_group_name_H-M   'P 1'
#
loop_
_entity.id
_entity.type
_entity.pdbx_description
1 polymer ?
#
loop_
_entity_poly.entity_id
_entity_poly.type
_entity_poly.pdbx_seq_one_letter_code
_entity_poly.pdbx_strand_id
1 'polypeptide(L)'
;MQRVKVKQRVRIFIIVGLILVLLFGAWNVAWLITTNNRYDGFLKAVPKSEFGIHVIKKDGYVYGVSRPGYLSFTGNLAINNSDEGNSLIIWPLIKGGYEYGIRIQQEGKVYEIFLNEHLKPADNDDTKNQIFQQLKPEIDMLFEKANLMWNLE
;
A
#
# COMPACT_ATOMS: atom_id res chain seq x y z
N MET A 1 -11.97 15.55 -55.19
CA MET A 1 -12.67 15.44 -53.89
C MET A 1 -12.16 14.29 -53.00
N GLN A 2 -11.95 13.08 -53.54
CA GLN A 2 -11.57 11.88 -52.76
C GLN A 2 -10.18 11.96 -52.08
N ARG A 3 -9.13 12.48 -52.77
CA ARG A 3 -7.78 12.67 -52.18
C ARG A 3 -7.74 13.65 -51.00
N VAL A 4 -8.60 14.67 -50.99
CA VAL A 4 -8.70 15.64 -49.90
C VAL A 4 -9.28 14.98 -48.66
N LYS A 5 -10.34 14.18 -48.82
CA LYS A 5 -10.95 13.40 -47.72
C LYS A 5 -9.97 12.40 -47.11
N VAL A 6 -9.11 11.76 -47.89
CA VAL A 6 -8.05 10.85 -47.39
C VAL A 6 -6.99 11.61 -46.58
N LYS A 7 -6.46 12.73 -47.10
CA LYS A 7 -5.49 13.56 -46.36
C LYS A 7 -6.07 14.10 -45.04
N GLN A 8 -7.35 14.46 -45.04
CA GLN A 8 -8.06 14.90 -43.83
C GLN A 8 -8.19 13.78 -42.80
N ARG A 9 -8.56 12.55 -43.22
CA ARG A 9 -8.61 11.39 -42.32
C ARG A 9 -7.25 11.05 -41.71
N VAL A 10 -6.18 11.06 -42.50
CA VAL A 10 -4.80 10.82 -42.01
C VAL A 10 -4.38 11.87 -40.98
N ARG A 11 -4.66 13.16 -41.22
CA ARG A 11 -4.39 14.22 -40.24
C ARG A 11 -5.14 14.01 -38.93
N ILE A 12 -6.42 13.61 -39.00
CA ILE A 12 -7.21 13.30 -37.81
C ILE A 12 -6.58 12.14 -37.02
N PHE A 13 -6.19 11.04 -37.69
CA PHE A 13 -5.53 9.92 -37.03
C PHE A 13 -4.21 10.32 -36.36
N ILE A 14 -3.40 11.18 -37.01
CA ILE A 14 -2.16 11.69 -36.42
C ILE A 14 -2.47 12.53 -35.17
N ILE A 15 -3.43 13.44 -35.25
CA ILE A 15 -3.82 14.29 -34.11
C ILE A 15 -4.33 13.43 -32.95
N VAL A 16 -5.20 12.45 -33.22
CA VAL A 16 -5.70 11.52 -32.20
C VAL A 16 -4.55 10.71 -31.60
N GLY A 17 -3.63 10.20 -32.42
CA GLY A 17 -2.45 9.48 -31.94
C GLY A 17 -1.57 10.33 -31.03
N LEU A 18 -1.32 11.59 -31.40
CA LEU A 18 -0.56 12.54 -30.57
C LEU A 18 -1.27 12.81 -29.24
N ILE A 19 -2.59 13.00 -29.26
CA ILE A 19 -3.39 13.19 -28.04
C ILE A 19 -3.27 11.97 -27.12
N LEU A 20 -3.36 10.75 -27.65
CA LEU A 20 -3.22 9.53 -26.85
C LEU A 20 -1.83 9.40 -26.23
N VAL A 21 -0.77 9.72 -26.97
CA VAL A 21 0.61 9.72 -26.45
C VAL A 21 0.77 10.75 -25.33
N LEU A 22 0.19 11.95 -25.50
CA LEU A 22 0.23 12.99 -24.47
C LEU A 22 -0.54 12.59 -23.21
N LEU A 23 -1.73 12.01 -23.36
CA LEU A 23 -2.52 11.51 -22.23
C LEU A 23 -1.81 10.38 -21.49
N PHE A 24 -1.20 9.45 -22.24
CA PHE A 24 -0.41 8.38 -21.64
C PHE A 24 0.81 8.92 -20.89
N GLY A 25 1.53 9.89 -21.47
CA GLY A 25 2.65 10.56 -20.80
C GLY A 25 2.22 11.30 -19.53
N ALA A 26 1.14 12.07 -19.60
CA ALA A 26 0.57 12.79 -18.46
C ALA A 26 0.14 11.83 -17.34
N TRP A 27 -0.49 10.70 -17.69
CA TRP A 27 -0.88 9.67 -16.73
C TRP A 27 0.32 9.06 -16.02
N ASN A 28 1.39 8.75 -16.74
CA ASN A 28 2.63 8.22 -16.16
C ASN A 28 3.31 9.20 -15.20
N VAL A 29 3.34 10.49 -15.56
CA VAL A 29 3.89 11.54 -14.70
C VAL A 29 3.04 11.70 -13.44
N ALA A 30 1.71 11.75 -13.58
CA ALA A 30 0.81 11.85 -12.43
C ALA A 30 0.96 10.66 -11.48
N TRP A 31 1.06 9.45 -12.04
CA TRP A 31 1.31 8.22 -11.29
C TRP A 31 2.65 8.27 -10.53
N LEU A 32 3.74 8.65 -11.20
CA LEU A 32 5.07 8.72 -10.60
C LEU A 32 5.15 9.73 -9.46
N ILE A 33 4.56 10.92 -9.64
CA ILE A 33 4.53 11.97 -8.61
C ILE A 33 3.72 11.51 -7.41
N THR A 34 2.52 10.96 -7.64
CA THR A 34 1.61 10.54 -6.56
C THR A 34 2.24 9.44 -5.71
N THR A 35 2.82 8.42 -6.36
CA THR A 35 3.44 7.29 -5.67
C THR A 35 4.72 7.68 -4.95
N ASN A 36 5.58 8.52 -5.54
CA ASN A 36 6.77 8.99 -4.85
C ASN A 36 6.41 9.84 -3.62
N ASN A 37 5.49 10.80 -3.75
CA ASN A 37 5.12 11.65 -2.63
C ASN A 37 4.47 10.86 -1.48
N ARG A 38 3.63 9.86 -1.80
CA ARG A 38 2.98 9.04 -0.77
C ARG A 38 3.95 8.13 -0.02
N TYR A 39 4.99 7.61 -0.69
CA TYR A 39 5.90 6.61 -0.11
C TYR A 39 7.24 7.18 0.37
N ASP A 40 7.60 8.42 0.02
CA ASP A 40 8.91 9.01 0.35
C ASP A 40 9.24 8.95 1.86
N GLY A 41 8.29 9.33 2.72
CA GLY A 41 8.44 9.24 4.18
C GLY A 41 8.69 7.82 4.66
N PHE A 42 7.92 6.85 4.15
CA PHE A 42 8.05 5.44 4.54
C PHE A 42 9.41 4.85 4.14
N LEU A 43 9.89 5.20 2.96
CA LEU A 43 11.16 4.72 2.42
C LEU A 43 12.37 5.37 3.08
N LYS A 44 12.23 6.60 3.58
CA LYS A 44 13.26 7.25 4.40
C LYS A 44 13.39 6.58 5.77
N ALA A 45 12.26 6.19 6.38
CA ALA A 45 12.24 5.45 7.63
C ALA A 45 12.80 4.02 7.49
N VAL A 46 12.55 3.39 6.33
CA VAL A 46 13.02 2.03 6.00
C VAL A 46 13.88 2.09 4.73
N PRO A 47 15.16 2.46 4.84
CA PRO A 47 16.05 2.58 3.68
C PRO A 47 16.33 1.21 3.04
N LYS A 48 16.90 1.22 1.82
CA LYS A 48 17.27 -0.02 1.13
C LYS A 48 18.34 -0.77 1.91
N SER A 49 18.15 -2.07 2.06
CA SER A 49 19.18 -3.00 2.49
C SER A 49 20.19 -3.26 1.38
N GLU A 50 21.24 -4.03 1.70
CA GLU A 50 22.26 -4.47 0.75
C GLU A 50 21.68 -5.26 -0.44
N PHE A 51 20.53 -5.90 -0.24
CA PHE A 51 19.81 -6.65 -1.28
C PHE A 51 18.87 -5.78 -2.12
N GLY A 52 18.89 -4.46 -1.93
CA GLY A 52 18.09 -3.49 -2.69
C GLY A 52 16.62 -3.44 -2.31
N ILE A 53 16.21 -4.13 -1.25
CA ILE A 53 14.83 -4.15 -0.72
C ILE A 53 14.71 -3.24 0.50
N HIS A 54 13.55 -2.62 0.70
CA HIS A 54 13.28 -1.75 1.83
C HIS A 54 12.81 -2.57 3.03
N VAL A 55 13.78 -3.18 3.74
CA VAL A 55 13.53 -4.00 4.93
C VAL A 55 14.59 -3.70 5.99
N ILE A 56 14.15 -3.48 7.23
CA ILE A 56 15.03 -3.33 8.39
C ILE A 56 14.55 -4.17 9.57
N LYS A 57 15.48 -4.67 10.39
CA LYS A 57 15.19 -5.30 11.68
C LYS A 57 15.49 -4.31 12.80
N LYS A 58 14.53 -4.06 13.69
CA LYS A 58 14.67 -3.13 14.82
C LYS A 58 13.79 -3.59 15.99
N ASP A 59 14.38 -3.63 17.19
CA ASP A 59 13.68 -3.93 18.45
C ASP A 59 12.85 -5.23 18.45
N GLY A 60 13.34 -6.29 17.80
CA GLY A 60 12.63 -7.58 17.68
C GLY A 60 11.64 -7.66 16.51
N TYR A 61 11.40 -6.55 15.80
CA TYR A 61 10.48 -6.50 14.66
C TYR A 61 11.23 -6.37 13.33
N VAL A 62 10.62 -6.90 12.27
CA VAL A 62 11.02 -6.67 10.89
C VAL A 62 10.02 -5.72 10.24
N TYR A 63 10.52 -4.61 9.74
CA TYR A 63 9.74 -3.59 9.03
C TYR A 63 10.06 -3.67 7.55
N GLY A 64 9.02 -3.61 6.71
CA GLY A 64 9.15 -3.65 5.26
C GLY A 64 8.30 -2.57 4.60
N VAL A 65 8.79 -2.02 3.49
CA VAL A 65 8.05 -1.11 2.63
C VAL A 65 8.10 -1.60 1.19
N SER A 66 6.93 -1.82 0.60
CA SER A 66 6.80 -2.17 -0.81
C SER A 66 6.14 -1.00 -1.55
N ARG A 67 6.83 -0.49 -2.59
CA ARG A 67 6.23 0.47 -3.51
C ARG A 67 5.15 -0.22 -4.34
N PRO A 68 4.11 0.51 -4.78
CA PRO A 68 3.18 -0.05 -5.74
C PRO A 68 3.89 -0.43 -7.05
N GLY A 69 3.39 -1.47 -7.70
CA GLY A 69 3.81 -1.83 -9.06
C GLY A 69 3.44 -0.75 -10.08
N TYR A 70 4.00 -0.86 -11.29
CA TYR A 70 3.74 0.08 -12.38
C TYR A 70 2.23 0.27 -12.62
N LEU A 71 1.80 1.53 -12.66
CA LEU A 71 0.39 1.95 -12.79
C LEU A 71 -0.57 1.48 -11.68
N SER A 72 -0.05 0.88 -10.61
CA SER A 72 -0.77 0.71 -9.34
C SER A 72 -0.42 1.84 -8.39
N PHE A 73 -1.31 2.19 -7.48
CA PHE A 73 -1.04 3.25 -6.51
C PHE A 73 -0.89 2.76 -5.07
N THR A 74 -1.24 1.50 -4.83
CA THR A 74 -1.23 0.90 -3.49
C THR A 74 -0.16 -0.19 -3.44
N GLY A 75 0.93 0.12 -2.76
CA GLY A 75 1.86 -0.84 -2.18
C GLY A 75 1.50 -1.11 -0.71
N ASN A 76 2.45 -1.59 0.09
CA ASN A 76 2.18 -1.95 1.47
C ASN A 76 3.34 -1.65 2.41
N LEU A 77 3.01 -1.37 3.66
CA LEU A 77 3.94 -1.40 4.79
C LEU A 77 3.71 -2.72 5.52
N ALA A 78 4.76 -3.31 6.08
CA ALA A 78 4.66 -4.58 6.79
C ALA A 78 5.47 -4.52 8.08
N ILE A 79 4.89 -5.01 9.16
CA ILE A 79 5.57 -5.27 10.44
C ILE A 79 5.37 -6.73 10.76
N ASN A 80 6.45 -7.40 11.15
CA ASN A 80 6.41 -8.76 11.66
C ASN A 80 7.18 -8.84 12.98
N ASN A 81 6.56 -9.38 14.02
CA ASN A 81 7.23 -9.75 15.26
C ASN A 81 8.04 -11.02 14.98
N SER A 82 9.37 -10.92 15.07
CA SER A 82 10.28 -12.02 14.74
C SER A 82 10.09 -13.25 15.62
N ASP A 83 9.61 -13.05 16.85
CA ASP A 83 9.57 -14.09 17.88
C ASP A 83 8.19 -14.76 17.95
N GLU A 84 7.12 -14.00 17.76
CA GLU A 84 5.74 -14.49 17.90
C GLU A 84 5.08 -14.85 16.56
N GLY A 85 5.62 -14.36 15.44
CA GLY A 85 4.99 -14.54 14.12
C GLY A 85 3.76 -13.64 13.87
N ASN A 86 3.49 -12.72 14.78
CA ASN A 86 2.46 -11.69 14.68
C ASN A 86 2.84 -10.67 13.59
N SER A 87 1.88 -10.22 12.79
CA SER A 87 2.16 -9.25 11.73
C SER A 87 1.00 -8.32 11.43
N LEU A 88 1.37 -7.13 10.97
CA LEU A 88 0.48 -6.08 10.51
C LEU A 88 0.92 -5.68 9.10
N ILE A 89 0.00 -5.73 8.15
CA ILE A 89 0.14 -5.12 6.84
C ILE A 89 -0.73 -3.87 6.77
N ILE A 90 -0.18 -2.80 6.22
CA ILE A 90 -0.83 -1.51 6.09
C ILE A 90 -0.83 -1.13 4.62
N TRP A 91 -1.98 -0.77 4.07
CA TRP A 91 -2.14 -0.29 2.70
C TRP A 91 -2.41 1.22 2.72
N PRO A 92 -1.40 2.07 2.43
CA PRO A 92 -1.60 3.50 2.31
C PRO A 92 -2.47 3.83 1.10
N LEU A 93 -3.66 4.38 1.34
CA LEU A 93 -4.57 4.77 0.26
C LEU A 93 -4.14 6.10 -0.38
N ILE A 94 -4.48 6.29 -1.65
CA ILE A 94 -4.16 7.52 -2.42
C ILE A 94 -4.89 8.73 -1.85
N LYS A 95 -6.16 8.55 -1.46
CA LYS A 95 -7.04 9.64 -1.00
C LYS A 95 -6.78 10.07 0.44
N GLY A 96 -5.71 9.56 1.06
CA GLY A 96 -5.50 9.63 2.50
C GLY A 96 -6.09 8.43 3.22
N GLY A 97 -5.64 8.19 4.45
CA GLY A 97 -6.03 7.02 5.24
C GLY A 97 -5.31 5.72 4.84
N TYR A 98 -5.73 4.65 5.49
CA TYR A 98 -5.09 3.34 5.43
C TYR A 98 -6.13 2.23 5.59
N GLU A 99 -5.87 1.10 4.94
CA GLU A 99 -6.49 -0.19 5.26
C GLU A 99 -5.46 -1.08 5.96
N TYR A 100 -5.94 -2.02 6.77
CA TYR A 100 -5.08 -2.84 7.60
C TYR A 100 -5.45 -4.31 7.52
N GLY A 101 -4.42 -5.16 7.52
CA GLY A 101 -4.55 -6.60 7.66
C GLY A 101 -3.70 -7.05 8.83
N ILE A 102 -4.25 -7.87 9.70
CA ILE A 102 -3.56 -8.40 10.86
C ILE A 102 -3.50 -9.90 10.74
N ARG A 103 -2.36 -10.47 11.11
CA ARG A 103 -2.18 -11.89 11.34
C ARG A 103 -1.57 -12.12 12.71
N ILE A 104 -2.33 -12.70 13.64
CA ILE A 104 -1.86 -13.06 14.98
C ILE A 104 -1.74 -14.58 15.10
N GLN A 105 -0.66 -15.04 15.71
CA GLN A 105 -0.43 -16.45 16.01
C GLN A 105 -0.49 -16.67 17.53
N GLN A 106 -1.48 -17.45 17.97
CA GLN A 106 -1.71 -17.72 19.39
C GLN A 106 -2.13 -19.18 19.57
N GLU A 107 -1.50 -19.89 20.51
CA GLU A 107 -1.81 -21.30 20.84
C GLU A 107 -1.84 -22.25 19.63
N GLY A 108 -0.95 -22.04 18.65
CA GLY A 108 -0.88 -22.85 17.43
C GLY A 108 -1.98 -22.56 16.40
N LYS A 109 -2.84 -21.57 16.66
CA LYS A 109 -3.82 -21.05 15.69
C LYS A 109 -3.31 -19.75 15.07
N VAL A 110 -3.76 -19.50 13.84
CA VAL A 110 -3.49 -18.27 13.10
C VAL A 110 -4.81 -17.57 12.85
N TYR A 111 -4.88 -16.31 13.26
CA TYR A 111 -6.05 -15.45 13.09
C TYR A 111 -5.71 -14.35 12.10
N GLU A 112 -6.51 -14.22 11.04
CA GLU A 112 -6.35 -13.20 10.01
C GLU A 112 -7.58 -12.29 9.99
N ILE A 113 -7.37 -10.99 10.22
CA ILE A 113 -8.45 -10.01 10.37
C ILE A 113 -8.12 -8.79 9.51
N PHE A 114 -9.04 -8.46 8.61
CA PHE A 114 -9.01 -7.18 7.88
C PHE A 114 -9.71 -6.11 8.71
N LEU A 115 -9.06 -4.96 8.90
CA LEU A 115 -9.64 -3.81 9.56
C LEU A 115 -9.88 -2.68 8.56
N ASN A 116 -10.98 -1.96 8.77
CA ASN A 116 -11.25 -0.72 8.07
C ASN A 116 -10.42 0.45 8.64
N GLU A 117 -10.60 1.64 8.06
CA GLU A 117 -9.94 2.88 8.45
C GLU A 117 -10.20 3.31 9.91
N HIS A 118 -11.22 2.75 10.57
CA HIS A 118 -11.55 2.99 11.97
C HIS A 118 -11.00 1.91 12.93
N LEU A 119 -10.08 1.07 12.45
CA LEU A 119 -9.47 -0.02 13.21
C LEU A 119 -10.50 -1.02 13.77
N LYS A 120 -11.57 -1.26 13.02
CA LYS A 120 -12.59 -2.27 13.35
C LYS A 120 -12.59 -3.37 12.30
N PRO A 121 -12.92 -4.62 12.67
CA PRO A 121 -13.14 -5.68 11.70
C PRO A 121 -14.05 -5.21 10.55
N ALA A 122 -13.62 -5.43 9.32
CA ALA A 122 -14.39 -5.04 8.14
C ALA A 122 -15.69 -5.86 7.99
N ASP A 123 -15.68 -7.08 8.52
CA ASP A 123 -16.83 -7.97 8.54
C ASP A 123 -17.64 -7.81 9.83
N ASN A 124 -18.96 -7.68 9.72
CA ASN A 124 -19.89 -7.62 10.86
C ASN A 124 -20.19 -9.01 11.45
N ASP A 125 -19.16 -9.83 11.68
CA ASP A 125 -19.27 -11.16 12.28
C ASP A 125 -18.97 -11.07 13.78
N ASP A 126 -19.96 -11.41 14.62
CA ASP A 126 -19.84 -11.40 16.08
C ASP A 126 -18.66 -12.25 16.59
N THR A 127 -18.36 -13.36 15.90
CA THR A 127 -17.23 -14.23 16.24
C THR A 127 -15.90 -13.53 15.99
N LYS A 128 -15.76 -12.85 14.84
CA LYS A 128 -14.57 -12.07 14.51
C LYS A 128 -14.41 -10.87 15.43
N ASN A 129 -15.51 -10.24 15.83
CA ASN A 129 -15.51 -9.17 16.82
C ASN A 129 -15.01 -9.66 18.18
N GLN A 130 -15.47 -10.83 18.65
CA GLN A 130 -14.98 -11.41 19.91
C GLN A 130 -13.50 -11.74 19.85
N ILE A 131 -13.03 -12.40 18.77
CA ILE A 131 -11.62 -12.70 18.56
C ILE A 131 -10.80 -11.41 18.52
N PHE A 132 -11.27 -10.39 17.80
CA PHE A 132 -10.61 -9.09 17.74
C PHE A 132 -10.45 -8.45 19.13
N GLN A 133 -11.48 -8.52 19.99
CA GLN A 133 -11.38 -8.00 21.37
C GLN A 133 -10.38 -8.79 22.22
N GLN A 134 -10.31 -10.12 22.03
CA GLN A 134 -9.35 -10.97 22.73
C GLN A 134 -7.90 -10.65 22.33
N LEU A 135 -7.67 -10.43 21.04
CA LEU A 135 -6.34 -10.14 20.47
C LEU A 135 -5.98 -8.65 20.47
N LYS A 136 -6.83 -7.81 21.06
CA LYS A 136 -6.67 -6.35 21.02
C LYS A 136 -5.31 -5.88 21.57
N PRO A 137 -4.77 -6.43 22.67
CA PRO A 137 -3.47 -6.00 23.19
C PRO A 137 -2.32 -6.20 22.18
N GLU A 138 -2.27 -7.35 21.51
CA GLU A 138 -1.25 -7.67 20.49
C GLU A 138 -1.42 -6.78 19.26
N ILE A 139 -2.67 -6.54 18.86
CA ILE A 139 -3.01 -5.63 17.75
C ILE A 139 -2.56 -4.21 18.06
N ASP A 140 -2.92 -3.67 19.22
CA ASP A 140 -2.56 -2.32 19.65
C ASP A 140 -1.03 -2.15 19.67
N MET A 141 -0.30 -3.17 20.11
CA MET A 141 1.18 -3.14 20.12
C MET A 141 1.75 -3.05 18.70
N LEU A 142 1.22 -3.81 17.74
CA LEU A 142 1.66 -3.72 16.34
C LEU A 142 1.40 -2.33 15.76
N PHE A 143 0.26 -1.72 16.09
CA PHE A 143 -0.07 -0.35 15.68
C PHE A 143 0.85 0.69 16.32
N GLU A 144 1.15 0.56 17.60
CA GLU A 144 2.09 1.44 18.30
C GLU A 144 3.46 1.40 17.61
N LYS A 145 3.99 0.21 17.30
CA LYS A 145 5.25 0.05 16.56
C LYS A 145 5.19 0.64 15.15
N ALA A 146 4.07 0.50 14.45
CA ALA A 146 3.87 1.12 13.14
C ALA A 146 3.89 2.64 13.21
N ASN A 147 3.18 3.23 14.17
CA ASN A 147 3.11 4.67 14.37
C ASN A 147 4.49 5.24 14.73
N LEU A 148 5.24 4.56 15.60
CA LEU A 148 6.61 4.96 15.94
C LEU A 148 7.56 4.90 14.73
N MET A 149 7.37 3.96 13.80
CA MET A 149 8.23 3.83 12.62
C MET A 149 7.89 4.85 11.53
N TRP A 150 6.61 5.05 11.25
CA TRP A 150 6.16 5.76 10.05
C TRP A 150 5.35 7.03 10.31
N ASN A 151 5.10 7.37 11.58
CA ASN A 151 4.30 8.53 11.99
C ASN A 151 2.96 8.58 11.24
N LEU A 152 2.18 7.50 11.37
CA LEU A 152 0.89 7.35 10.71
C LEU A 152 -0.14 8.22 11.47
N GLU A 153 -0.20 9.50 11.11
CA GLU A 153 -1.29 10.43 11.43
C GLU A 153 -2.28 10.52 10.25
#